data_AF-A0AA96DZN5-F1
#
_entry.id   AF-A0AA96DZN5-F1
#
_cell.length_a   1.000
_cell.length_b   1.000
_cell.length_c   1.000
_cell.angle_alpha   90.00
_cell.angle_beta   90.00
_cell.angle_gamma   90.00
#
_symmetry.space_group_name_H-M   'P 1'
#
loop_
_entity.id
_entity.type
_entity.pdbx_description
1 polymer ?
#
loop_
_entity_poly.entity_id
_entity_poly.type
_entity_poly.pdbx_seq_one_letter_code
_entity_poly.pdbx_strand_id
1 'polypeptide(L)'
;MAALIAREKPAAPNGGCRAGCGACCIAPSISSAIPGMPGGKPAGVRCVQLDDDNLCRLFGDPRRPAVCARFVFDHDVCGERRDQALATLAWLEAST
;
A
#
# COMPACT_ATOMS: atom_id res chain seq x y z
N MET A 1 -22.20 17.68 -24.14
CA MET A 1 -22.35 17.34 -22.71
C MET A 1 -22.31 15.82 -22.54
N ALA A 2 -21.12 15.22 -22.62
CA ALA A 2 -20.93 13.82 -22.24
C ALA A 2 -19.96 13.81 -21.05
N ALA A 3 -20.51 13.93 -19.85
CA ALA A 3 -19.74 13.71 -18.64
C ALA A 3 -19.36 12.23 -18.61
N LEU A 4 -18.10 11.91 -18.92
CA LEU A 4 -17.49 10.64 -18.52
C LEU A 4 -17.39 10.66 -17.00
N ILE A 5 -18.45 10.19 -16.36
CA ILE A 5 -18.47 9.86 -14.94
C ILE A 5 -17.45 8.73 -14.77
N ALA A 6 -16.29 9.06 -14.20
CA ALA A 6 -15.35 8.07 -13.68
C ALA A 6 -16.16 7.14 -12.78
N ARG A 7 -16.13 5.84 -13.08
CA ARG A 7 -16.81 4.83 -12.28
C ARG A 7 -16.11 4.76 -10.93
N GLU A 8 -16.58 5.54 -9.96
CA GLU A 8 -16.18 5.41 -8.57
C GLU A 8 -16.61 4.02 -8.09
N LYS A 9 -15.62 3.13 -7.99
CA LYS A 9 -15.77 1.78 -7.47
C LYS A 9 -16.09 1.91 -5.97
N PRO A 10 -17.22 1.39 -5.48
CA PRO A 10 -17.59 1.56 -4.07
C PRO A 10 -16.51 0.93 -3.20
N ALA A 11 -16.00 1.71 -2.23
CA ALA A 11 -15.12 1.20 -1.19
C ALA A 11 -15.87 0.10 -0.43
N ALA A 12 -15.23 -1.07 -0.27
CA ALA A 12 -15.82 -2.21 0.41
C ALA A 12 -16.27 -1.81 1.83
N PRO A 13 -17.51 -2.11 2.24
CA PRO A 13 -18.00 -1.74 3.56
C PRO A 13 -17.34 -2.63 4.61
N ASN A 14 -16.70 -1.98 5.60
CA ASN A 14 -16.06 -2.52 6.81
C ASN A 14 -14.72 -3.26 6.65
N GLY A 15 -13.62 -2.52 6.90
CA GLY A 15 -12.45 -3.04 7.60
C GLY A 15 -11.41 -3.86 6.82
N GLY A 16 -11.27 -3.65 5.51
CA GLY A 16 -10.36 -4.43 4.66
C GLY A 16 -9.29 -3.61 3.95
N CYS A 17 -8.19 -4.27 3.54
CA CYS A 17 -7.16 -3.64 2.73
C CYS A 17 -7.79 -3.19 1.40
N ARG A 18 -7.75 -1.88 1.13
CA ARG A 18 -8.37 -1.29 -0.04
C ARG A 18 -7.48 -1.49 -1.28
N ALA A 19 -7.97 -2.26 -2.24
CA ALA A 19 -7.32 -2.36 -3.56
C ALA A 19 -7.15 -0.95 -4.16
N GLY A 20 -5.95 -0.65 -4.69
CA GLY A 20 -5.58 0.67 -5.19
C GLY A 20 -5.08 1.66 -4.12
N CYS A 21 -5.02 1.28 -2.83
CA CYS A 21 -4.48 2.14 -1.78
C CYS A 21 -2.96 2.29 -1.87
N GLY A 22 -2.20 1.19 -2.04
CA GLY A 22 -0.74 1.22 -2.22
C GLY A 22 0.11 1.86 -1.12
N ALA A 23 -0.48 2.38 -0.03
CA ALA A 23 0.24 3.18 0.96
C ALA A 23 1.37 2.39 1.65
N CYS A 24 1.11 1.14 2.05
CA CYS A 24 2.12 0.24 2.61
C CYS A 24 3.26 -0.12 1.64
N CYS A 25 3.04 0.05 0.33
CA CYS A 25 4.06 -0.16 -0.70
C CYS A 25 4.87 1.12 -1.02
N ILE A 26 4.52 2.27 -0.44
CA ILE A 26 5.17 3.56 -0.69
C ILE A 26 5.77 4.12 0.60
N ALA A 27 4.97 4.31 1.64
CA ALA A 27 5.33 5.10 2.81
C ALA A 27 6.42 4.47 3.70
N PRO A 28 6.24 3.26 4.27
CA PRO A 28 7.19 2.72 5.24
C PRO A 28 8.46 2.21 4.57
N SER A 29 9.58 2.16 5.28
CA SER A 29 10.74 1.39 4.83
C SER A 29 10.48 -0.13 5.00
N ILE A 30 11.18 -0.93 4.19
CA ILE A 30 11.13 -2.39 4.25
C ILE A 30 12.57 -2.88 4.17
N SER A 31 13.13 -3.37 5.28
CA SER A 31 14.53 -3.83 5.32
C SER A 31 14.74 -5.23 4.72
N SER A 32 13.68 -6.04 4.62
CA SER A 32 13.76 -7.36 3.98
C SER A 32 13.74 -7.25 2.46
N ALA A 33 14.45 -8.15 1.78
CA ALA A 33 14.46 -8.22 0.32
C ALA A 33 13.05 -8.34 -0.29
N ILE A 34 12.85 -7.64 -1.41
CA ILE A 34 11.66 -7.72 -2.26
C ILE A 34 12.14 -8.21 -3.64
N PRO A 35 11.40 -9.04 -4.38
CA PRO A 35 11.74 -9.34 -5.77
C PRO A 35 11.94 -8.05 -6.57
N GLY A 36 13.15 -7.84 -7.12
CA GLY A 36 13.54 -6.61 -7.81
C GLY A 36 14.09 -5.48 -6.91
N MET A 37 14.11 -5.65 -5.59
CA MET A 37 14.77 -4.75 -4.61
C MET A 37 15.49 -5.57 -3.53
N PRO A 38 16.68 -6.15 -3.81
CA PRO A 38 17.36 -7.07 -2.89
C PRO A 38 17.80 -6.40 -1.57
N GLY A 39 18.08 -5.10 -1.58
CA GLY A 39 18.41 -4.31 -0.39
C GLY A 39 17.18 -3.80 0.39
N GLY A 40 15.98 -4.25 0.03
CA GLY A 40 14.73 -3.73 0.60
C GLY A 40 14.26 -2.45 -0.10
N LYS A 41 13.30 -1.76 0.52
CA LYS A 41 12.66 -0.56 0.02
C LYS A 41 12.86 0.61 1.00
N PRO A 42 13.48 1.72 0.59
CA PRO A 42 13.52 2.91 1.42
C PRO A 42 12.11 3.48 1.71
N ALA A 43 11.97 4.23 2.80
CA ALA A 43 10.76 4.98 3.10
C ALA A 43 10.45 5.99 1.99
N GLY A 44 9.17 6.22 1.72
CA GLY A 44 8.68 7.11 0.66
C GLY A 44 8.96 6.66 -0.78
N VAL A 45 9.83 5.68 -1.01
CA VAL A 45 10.11 5.14 -2.34
C VAL A 45 9.01 4.16 -2.75
N ARG A 46 8.52 4.31 -3.99
CA ARG A 46 7.55 3.41 -4.61
C ARG A 46 8.16 2.03 -4.83
N CYS A 47 7.53 0.98 -4.28
CA CYS A 47 7.94 -0.40 -4.49
C CYS A 47 7.90 -0.79 -5.97
N VAL A 48 8.91 -1.51 -6.47
CA VAL A 48 8.96 -2.01 -7.86
C VAL A 48 7.80 -2.96 -8.22
N GLN A 49 7.15 -3.56 -7.20
CA GLN A 49 6.02 -4.45 -7.37
C GLN A 49 4.66 -3.74 -7.38
N LEU A 50 4.63 -2.41 -7.21
CA LEU A 50 3.40 -1.63 -7.24
C LEU A 50 3.14 -1.10 -8.66
N ASP A 51 2.12 -1.64 -9.33
CA ASP A 51 1.75 -1.22 -10.69
C ASP A 51 1.08 0.17 -10.71
N ASP A 52 0.74 0.68 -11.90
CA ASP A 52 0.22 2.05 -12.07
C ASP A 52 -1.15 2.26 -11.39
N ASP A 53 -1.94 1.21 -11.25
CA ASP A 53 -3.22 1.21 -10.52
C ASP A 53 -3.05 1.07 -8.99
N ASN A 54 -1.80 0.99 -8.52
CA ASN A 54 -1.43 0.77 -7.13
C ASN A 54 -1.92 -0.57 -6.56
N LEU A 55 -1.90 -1.59 -7.40
CA LEU A 55 -2.04 -2.99 -7.01
C LEU A 55 -0.65 -3.60 -6.87
N CYS A 56 -0.45 -4.32 -5.77
CA CYS A 56 0.80 -5.05 -5.57
C CYS A 56 0.77 -6.32 -6.40
N ARG A 57 1.70 -6.46 -7.35
CA ARG A 57 1.84 -7.62 -8.25
C ARG A 57 2.08 -8.95 -7.53
N LEU A 58 2.51 -8.90 -6.27
CA LEU A 58 2.74 -10.07 -5.42
C LEU A 58 1.58 -10.35 -4.45
N PHE A 59 0.45 -9.64 -4.53
CA PHE A 59 -0.65 -9.88 -3.60
C PHE A 59 -1.20 -11.32 -3.75
N GLY A 60 -1.03 -12.15 -2.71
CA GLY A 60 -1.41 -13.58 -2.75
C GLY A 60 -0.32 -14.50 -3.32
N ASP A 61 0.78 -13.96 -3.82
CA ASP A 61 1.91 -14.74 -4.37
C ASP A 61 2.86 -15.20 -3.24
N PRO A 62 3.33 -16.45 -3.22
CA PRO A 62 4.29 -16.94 -2.22
C PRO A 62 5.62 -16.17 -2.17
N ARG A 63 5.98 -15.46 -3.25
CA ARG A 63 7.18 -14.60 -3.32
C ARG A 63 6.97 -13.25 -2.64
N ARG A 64 5.75 -12.93 -2.18
CA ARG A 64 5.49 -11.72 -1.39
C ARG A 64 6.28 -11.80 -0.09
N PRO A 65 7.10 -10.78 0.24
CA PRO A 65 7.86 -10.79 1.48
C PRO A 65 6.96 -10.97 2.70
N ALA A 66 7.41 -11.77 3.68
CA ALA A 66 6.63 -12.11 4.86
C ALA A 66 6.16 -10.87 5.63
N VAL A 67 6.99 -9.81 5.71
CA VAL A 67 6.61 -8.54 6.34
C VAL A 67 5.42 -7.87 5.61
N CYS A 68 5.42 -7.90 4.28
CA CYS A 68 4.33 -7.36 3.48
C CYS A 68 3.05 -8.20 3.61
N ALA A 69 3.17 -9.51 3.83
CA ALA A 69 2.04 -10.41 4.02
C ALA A 69 1.43 -10.32 5.44
N ARG A 70 2.27 -10.03 6.46
CA ARG A 70 1.85 -9.83 7.85
C ARG A 70 1.16 -8.49 8.08
N PHE A 71 1.45 -7.48 7.26
CA PHE A 71 0.74 -6.21 7.31
C PHE A 71 -0.69 -6.37 6.78
N VAL A 72 -1.63 -6.45 7.71
CA VAL A 72 -3.08 -6.49 7.45
C VAL A 72 -3.69 -5.10 7.62
N PHE A 73 -4.93 -4.94 7.16
CA PHE A 73 -5.64 -3.69 7.39
C PHE A 73 -5.81 -3.44 8.89
N ASP A 74 -5.52 -2.21 9.27
CA ASP A 74 -5.75 -1.66 10.60
C ASP A 74 -6.36 -0.27 10.40
N HIS A 75 -7.47 0.03 11.06
CA HIS A 75 -8.20 1.28 10.84
C HIS A 75 -7.41 2.50 11.31
N ASP A 76 -6.67 2.39 12.41
CA ASP A 76 -5.90 3.51 12.98
C ASP A 76 -4.70 3.85 12.09
N VAL A 77 -4.13 2.84 11.43
CA VAL A 77 -3.04 3.03 10.46
C VAL A 77 -3.57 3.43 9.07
N CYS A 78 -4.60 2.76 8.56
CA CYS A 78 -5.03 2.86 7.16
C CYS A 78 -6.12 3.91 6.93
N GLY A 79 -6.84 4.35 7.97
CA GLY A 79 -7.97 5.26 7.89
C GLY A 79 -9.05 4.83 6.88
N GLU A 80 -9.83 5.79 6.40
CA GLU A 80 -10.85 5.61 5.37
C GLU A 80 -10.30 5.88 3.97
N ARG A 81 -9.29 6.73 3.86
CA ARG A 81 -8.74 7.20 2.58
C ARG A 81 -7.25 6.94 2.42
N ARG A 82 -6.78 6.91 1.18
CA ARG A 82 -5.37 6.66 0.83
C ARG A 82 -4.42 7.72 1.41
N ASP A 83 -4.81 8.98 1.32
CA ASP A 83 -4.03 10.12 1.84
C ASP A 83 -3.81 9.99 3.36
N GLN A 84 -4.83 9.55 4.10
CA GLN A 84 -4.71 9.25 5.53
C GLN A 84 -3.70 8.13 5.77
N ALA A 85 -3.82 7.00 5.07
CA ALA A 85 -2.90 5.88 5.20
C ALA A 85 -1.44 6.27 4.93
N LEU A 86 -1.20 7.06 3.88
CA LEU A 86 0.13 7.57 3.54
C LEU A 86 0.67 8.47 4.64
N ALA A 87 -0.15 9.40 5.14
CA ALA A 87 0.25 10.34 6.19
C ALA A 87 0.59 9.60 7.50
N THR A 88 -0.27 8.68 7.95
CA THR A 88 -0.04 7.93 9.18
C THR A 88 1.20 7.05 9.09
N LEU A 89 1.37 6.29 8.00
CA LEU A 89 2.55 5.45 7.81
C LEU A 89 3.85 6.26 7.72
N ALA A 90 3.83 7.42 7.06
CA ALA A 90 4.99 8.30 6.99
C ALA A 90 5.33 8.90 8.37
N TRP A 91 4.32 9.26 9.17
CA TRP A 91 4.51 9.73 10.54
C TRP A 91 5.10 8.65 11.44
N LEU A 92 4.57 7.42 11.38
CA LEU A 92 5.09 6.28 12.13
C LEU A 92 6.56 6.00 11.79
N GLU A 93 6.89 5.99 10.50
CA GLU A 93 8.26 5.81 10.02
C GLU A 93 9.20 6.90 10.57
N ALA A 94 8.78 8.16 10.55
CA ALA A 94 9.59 9.28 11.05
C ALA A 94 9.70 9.33 12.59
N SER A 95 8.86 8.57 13.29
CA SER A 95 8.82 8.51 14.76
C SER A 95 9.59 7.30 15.33
N THR A 96 10.34 6.58 14.48
CA THR A 96 11.14 5.40 14.84
C THR A 96 12.64 5.71 14.68
#